data_AF-A0A3S2V429-F1
#
_entry.id   AF-A0A3S2V429-F1
#
_cell.length_a   1.000
_cell.length_b   1.000
_cell.length_c   1.000
_cell.angle_alpha   90.00
_cell.angle_beta   90.00
_cell.angle_gamma   90.00
#
_symmetry.space_group_name_H-M   'P 1'
#
loop_
_entity.id
_entity.type
_entity.pdbx_description
1 polymer ?
#
loop_
_entity_poly.entity_id
_entity_poly.type
_entity_poly.pdbx_seq_one_letter_code
_entity_poly.pdbx_strand_id
1 'polypeptide(L)'
;MADTKKRKIDISSLKSYTKHVWTEDYFSETIDEKYGVYVYNIDEWRMMCYAGLIAIYTKKDNLKPLVNSAITWIWYDTEKTYDYAPLSDCLIFRKPAYKEKSSKPDFPFILLKPTEQLFGFLEWNFTSIYYGFEEIEKGKLVVKEIYPKDLNNLSVPKRTSEIIDLDTIVWFDIKNLDKALEIYHRETK
;
A
#
# COMPACT_ATOMS: atom_id res chain seq x y z
N MET A 1 20.76 5.48 3.75
CA MET A 1 20.33 5.55 2.33
C MET A 1 20.54 4.17 1.73
N ALA A 2 19.47 3.40 1.53
CA ALA A 2 19.57 2.14 0.82
C ALA A 2 19.79 2.44 -0.67
N ASP A 3 20.89 1.93 -1.22
CA ASP A 3 21.28 2.13 -2.62
C ASP A 3 20.31 1.35 -3.53
N THR A 4 19.28 2.04 -4.03
CA THR A 4 18.20 1.53 -4.89
C THR A 4 18.66 1.10 -6.29
N LYS A 5 19.97 1.15 -6.58
CA LYS A 5 20.55 0.98 -7.92
C LYS A 5 20.74 -0.45 -8.45
N LYS A 6 20.36 -1.51 -7.73
CA LYS A 6 20.82 -2.87 -8.08
C LYS A 6 19.84 -3.79 -8.79
N ARG A 7 18.57 -3.41 -8.97
CA ARG A 7 17.62 -4.25 -9.70
C ARG A 7 17.29 -3.64 -11.06
N LYS A 8 17.67 -4.33 -12.14
CA LYS A 8 17.22 -3.98 -13.51
C LYS A 8 15.74 -4.36 -13.63
N ILE A 9 14.86 -3.41 -13.35
CA ILE A 9 13.42 -3.56 -13.63
C ILE A 9 13.22 -3.41 -15.13
N ASP A 10 12.62 -4.42 -15.75
CA ASP A 10 12.17 -4.32 -17.14
C ASP A 10 10.88 -3.51 -17.19
N ILE A 11 11.00 -2.23 -17.55
CA ILE A 11 9.87 -1.30 -17.64
C ILE A 11 8.78 -1.77 -18.62
N SER A 12 9.13 -2.61 -19.60
CA SER A 12 8.15 -3.17 -20.56
C SER A 12 7.19 -4.17 -19.90
N SER A 13 7.57 -4.71 -18.74
CA SER A 13 6.72 -5.59 -17.93
C SER A 13 5.69 -4.84 -17.06
N LEU A 14 5.83 -3.51 -16.92
CA LEU A 14 4.99 -2.67 -16.08
C LEU A 14 3.72 -2.24 -16.82
N LYS A 15 2.58 -2.30 -16.16
CA LYS A 15 1.32 -1.88 -16.77
C LYS A 15 1.19 -0.37 -16.73
N SER A 16 0.76 0.23 -17.84
CA SER A 16 0.50 1.68 -17.95
C SER A 16 1.71 2.56 -17.61
N TYR A 17 2.93 2.04 -17.68
CA TYR A 17 4.12 2.80 -17.32
C TYR A 17 4.27 4.05 -18.19
N THR A 18 4.45 5.19 -17.52
CA THR A 18 4.68 6.50 -18.11
C THR A 18 5.76 7.19 -17.29
N LYS A 19 6.85 7.60 -17.96
CA LYS A 19 7.92 8.31 -17.27
C LYS A 19 7.49 9.75 -17.00
N HIS A 20 7.42 10.14 -15.74
CA HIS A 20 7.21 11.52 -15.33
C HIS A 20 8.55 12.26 -15.23
N VAL A 21 8.54 13.57 -15.51
CA VAL A 21 9.77 14.40 -15.57
C VAL A 21 10.24 14.84 -14.18
N TRP A 22 9.30 14.97 -13.23
CA TRP A 22 9.51 15.62 -11.94
C TRP A 22 9.61 14.65 -10.76
N THR A 23 9.31 13.38 -11.00
CA THR A 23 9.24 12.33 -9.97
C THR A 23 10.01 11.12 -10.45
N GLU A 24 10.80 10.53 -9.55
CA GLU A 24 11.54 9.30 -9.83
C GLU A 24 10.75 8.10 -9.30
N ASP A 25 10.76 6.99 -10.05
CA ASP A 25 10.23 5.73 -9.55
C ASP A 25 11.03 5.23 -8.34
N TYR A 26 10.37 4.52 -7.45
CA TYR A 26 10.94 4.07 -6.19
C TYR A 26 10.98 2.55 -6.10
N PHE A 27 12.10 2.00 -5.66
CA PHE A 27 12.26 0.57 -5.40
C PHE A 27 12.67 0.32 -3.97
N SER A 28 12.04 -0.66 -3.32
CA SER A 28 12.48 -1.18 -2.03
C SER A 28 12.26 -2.68 -1.93
N GLU A 29 12.91 -3.31 -0.96
CA GLU A 29 12.75 -4.74 -0.66
C GLU A 29 12.08 -4.90 0.70
N THR A 30 11.33 -5.99 0.88
CA THR A 30 10.88 -6.39 2.22
C THR A 30 12.08 -6.76 3.10
N ILE A 31 11.90 -6.70 4.42
CA ILE A 31 12.96 -6.96 5.39
C ILE A 31 13.62 -8.34 5.26
N ASP A 32 12.89 -9.31 4.71
CA ASP A 32 13.32 -10.68 4.44
C ASP A 32 13.77 -10.89 2.98
N GLU A 33 13.83 -9.81 2.18
CA GLU A 33 14.11 -9.79 0.75
C GLU A 33 13.17 -10.67 -0.10
N LYS A 34 12.04 -11.11 0.46
CA LYS A 34 11.06 -11.96 -0.22
C LYS A 34 10.36 -11.23 -1.37
N TYR A 35 10.17 -9.91 -1.23
CA TYR A 35 9.57 -9.10 -2.28
C TYR A 35 10.42 -7.89 -2.62
N GLY A 36 10.49 -7.58 -3.92
CA GLY A 36 10.83 -6.24 -4.40
C GLY A 36 9.55 -5.50 -4.73
N VAL A 37 9.36 -4.32 -4.14
CA VAL A 37 8.22 -3.43 -4.37
C VAL A 37 8.71 -2.25 -5.20
N TYR A 38 8.10 -2.07 -6.36
CA TYR A 38 8.38 -0.97 -7.27
C TYR A 38 7.15 -0.07 -7.36
N VAL A 39 7.34 1.19 -7.02
CA VAL A 39 6.32 2.23 -7.09
C VAL A 39 6.69 3.14 -8.25
N TYR A 40 5.80 3.26 -9.23
CA TYR A 40 6.10 3.95 -10.49
C TYR A 40 4.92 4.82 -10.93
N ASN A 41 5.15 5.66 -11.95
CA ASN A 41 4.21 6.72 -12.32
C ASN A 41 3.82 7.58 -11.11
N ILE A 42 4.79 7.90 -10.26
CA ILE A 42 4.54 8.67 -9.05
C ILE A 42 4.12 10.07 -9.47
N ASP A 43 2.98 10.54 -8.99
CA ASP A 43 2.48 11.88 -9.29
C ASP A 43 1.99 12.56 -8.02
N GLU A 44 2.06 13.90 -8.02
CA GLU A 44 1.53 14.70 -6.93
C GLU A 44 0.00 14.68 -7.02
N TRP A 45 -0.63 14.06 -6.02
CA TRP A 45 -2.07 14.02 -5.94
C TRP A 45 -2.64 15.33 -5.37
N ARG A 46 -2.04 15.88 -4.30
CA ARG A 46 -2.41 17.17 -3.66
C ARG A 46 -1.31 17.73 -2.77
N MET A 47 -0.93 19.00 -2.86
CA MET A 47 -0.08 19.71 -1.86
C MET A 47 1.00 18.82 -1.20
N MET A 48 1.98 18.36 -1.98
CA MET A 48 3.08 17.48 -1.54
C MET A 48 2.66 16.06 -1.10
N CYS A 49 1.44 15.65 -1.40
CA CYS A 49 0.95 14.29 -1.23
C CYS A 49 1.09 13.54 -2.55
N TYR A 50 1.80 12.42 -2.54
CA TYR A 50 2.11 11.67 -3.76
C TYR A 50 1.41 10.32 -3.76
N ALA A 51 1.12 9.82 -4.96
CA ALA A 51 0.60 8.48 -5.15
C ALA A 51 1.20 7.88 -6.43
N GLY A 52 1.24 6.56 -6.52
CA GLY A 52 1.79 5.86 -7.67
C GLY A 52 1.19 4.48 -7.88
N LEU A 53 1.46 3.89 -9.03
CA LEU A 53 1.15 2.50 -9.33
C LEU A 53 2.18 1.57 -8.70
N ILE A 54 1.81 0.31 -8.49
CA ILE A 54 2.67 -0.71 -7.88
C ILE A 54 2.90 -1.92 -8.76
N ALA A 55 4.14 -2.40 -8.71
CA ALA A 55 4.54 -3.71 -9.16
C ALA A 55 5.30 -4.43 -8.03
N ILE A 56 4.91 -5.67 -7.72
CA ILE A 56 5.52 -6.50 -6.67
C ILE A 56 6.15 -7.73 -7.31
N TYR A 57 7.39 -8.03 -6.96
CA TYR A 57 8.18 -9.12 -7.53
C TYR A 57 8.68 -10.08 -6.43
N THR A 58 8.72 -11.39 -6.69
CA THR A 58 9.07 -12.43 -5.69
C THR A 58 10.55 -12.73 -5.49
N LYS A 59 11.40 -12.42 -6.46
CA LYS A 59 12.84 -12.75 -6.42
C LYS A 59 13.60 -11.72 -7.22
N LYS A 60 14.83 -11.39 -6.83
CA LYS A 60 15.70 -10.42 -7.51
C LYS A 60 15.80 -10.64 -9.04
N ASP A 61 15.82 -11.90 -9.48
CA ASP A 61 15.95 -12.27 -10.90
C ASP A 61 14.62 -12.42 -11.66
N ASN A 62 13.48 -12.36 -10.96
CA ASN A 62 12.19 -12.42 -11.63
C ASN A 62 11.90 -11.08 -12.32
N LEU A 63 11.83 -11.09 -13.65
CA LEU A 63 11.54 -9.92 -14.47
C LEU A 63 10.04 -9.65 -14.61
N LYS A 64 9.18 -10.61 -14.23
CA LYS A 64 7.73 -10.44 -14.30
C LYS A 64 7.16 -10.17 -12.91
N PRO A 65 6.40 -9.08 -12.73
CA PRO A 65 5.76 -8.81 -11.45
C PRO A 65 4.67 -9.84 -11.14
N LEU A 66 4.61 -10.26 -9.88
CA LEU A 66 3.58 -11.12 -9.32
C LEU A 66 2.26 -10.36 -9.09
N VAL A 67 2.37 -9.07 -8.76
CA VAL A 67 1.24 -8.14 -8.67
C VAL A 67 1.60 -6.92 -9.51
N ASN A 68 0.70 -6.51 -10.41
CA ASN A 68 0.93 -5.37 -11.29
C ASN A 68 -0.40 -4.71 -11.63
N SER A 69 -0.51 -3.46 -11.24
CA SER A 69 -1.71 -2.65 -11.33
C SER A 69 -1.58 -1.62 -12.44
N ALA A 70 -2.57 -1.53 -13.31
CA ALA A 70 -2.66 -0.46 -14.31
C ALA A 70 -3.36 0.80 -13.77
N ILE A 71 -4.19 0.66 -12.73
CA ILE A 71 -5.18 1.68 -12.34
C ILE A 71 -5.30 1.85 -10.81
N THR A 72 -4.92 0.86 -10.00
CA THR A 72 -4.89 1.03 -8.54
C THR A 72 -3.63 1.76 -8.10
N TRP A 73 -3.86 3.01 -7.68
CA TRP A 73 -2.87 3.88 -7.05
C TRP A 73 -2.79 3.60 -5.55
N ILE A 74 -1.57 3.63 -5.03
CA ILE A 74 -1.26 3.63 -3.60
C ILE A 74 -0.68 4.99 -3.20
N TRP A 75 -0.79 5.32 -1.92
CA TRP A 75 -0.06 6.45 -1.37
C TRP A 75 1.44 6.20 -1.43
N TYR A 76 2.20 7.22 -1.81
CA TYR A 76 3.65 7.19 -1.82
C TYR A 76 4.21 8.16 -0.79
N ASP A 77 5.12 7.64 0.02
CA ASP A 77 5.92 8.40 0.97
C ASP A 77 7.35 7.84 0.94
N THR A 78 8.32 8.72 0.72
CA THR A 78 9.75 8.37 0.64
C THR A 78 10.29 7.70 1.90
N GLU A 79 9.70 8.00 3.06
CA GLU A 79 10.09 7.38 4.33
C GLU A 79 9.45 6.00 4.48
N LYS A 80 8.14 5.89 4.22
CA LYS A 80 7.40 4.65 4.47
C LYS A 80 6.13 4.50 3.63
N THR A 81 6.31 3.86 2.47
CA THR A 81 5.20 3.57 1.54
C THR A 81 4.34 2.37 1.95
N TYR A 82 4.90 1.35 2.62
CA TYR A 82 4.15 0.17 3.06
C TYR A 82 4.63 -0.39 4.40
N ASP A 83 3.78 -1.21 5.00
CA ASP A 83 4.12 -2.17 6.06
C ASP A 83 4.14 -3.59 5.49
N TYR A 84 4.95 -4.47 6.08
CA TYR A 84 5.03 -5.88 5.68
C TYR A 84 4.96 -6.78 6.92
N ALA A 85 4.04 -7.72 6.89
CA ALA A 85 3.80 -8.74 7.90
C ALA A 85 4.36 -10.09 7.39
N PRO A 86 5.62 -10.44 7.75
CA PRO A 86 6.32 -11.59 7.16
C PRO A 86 5.68 -12.96 7.47
N LEU A 87 5.12 -13.16 8.66
CA LEU A 87 4.51 -14.43 9.06
C LEU A 87 3.19 -14.69 8.32
N SER A 88 2.44 -13.63 8.03
CA SER A 88 1.16 -13.65 7.29
C SER A 88 1.31 -13.44 5.79
N ASP A 89 2.52 -13.18 5.31
CA ASP A 89 2.81 -12.89 3.91
C ASP A 89 1.98 -11.73 3.33
N CYS A 90 1.84 -10.65 4.10
CA CYS A 90 0.91 -9.57 3.79
C CYS A 90 1.62 -8.21 3.70
N LEU A 91 1.51 -7.58 2.54
CA LEU A 91 1.91 -6.18 2.33
C LEU A 91 0.72 -5.26 2.56
N ILE A 92 0.94 -4.14 3.23
CA ILE A 92 -0.12 -3.22 3.63
C ILE A 92 0.23 -1.85 3.09
N PHE A 93 -0.56 -1.40 2.13
CA PHE A 93 -0.41 -0.09 1.51
C PHE A 93 -1.58 0.79 1.92
N ARG A 94 -1.40 2.10 1.83
CA ARG A 94 -2.54 3.00 1.92
C ARG A 94 -3.10 3.28 0.54
N LYS A 95 -4.42 3.34 0.42
CA LYS A 95 -5.10 3.58 -0.85
C LYS A 95 -5.88 4.89 -0.80
N PRO A 96 -5.52 5.86 -1.66
CA PRO A 96 -6.43 6.91 -2.11
C PRO A 96 -7.81 6.35 -2.53
N ALA A 97 -8.87 6.70 -1.80
CA ALA A 97 -10.25 6.31 -2.11
C ALA A 97 -11.23 7.50 -2.00
N TYR A 98 -10.86 8.63 -2.60
CA TYR A 98 -11.70 9.82 -2.57
C TYR A 98 -13.02 9.62 -3.33
N LYS A 99 -14.14 10.00 -2.70
CA LYS A 99 -15.44 10.21 -3.35
C LYS A 99 -15.67 11.71 -3.47
N GLU A 100 -15.85 12.22 -4.69
CA GLU A 100 -16.05 13.67 -4.96
C GLU A 100 -17.17 14.32 -4.14
N LYS A 101 -18.19 13.55 -3.75
CA LYS A 101 -19.33 14.03 -2.97
C LYS A 101 -19.27 13.69 -1.48
N SER A 102 -18.18 13.09 -0.99
CA SER A 102 -18.01 12.77 0.43
C SER A 102 -17.35 13.94 1.16
N SER A 103 -17.86 14.26 2.35
CA SER A 103 -17.28 15.25 3.25
C SER A 103 -15.98 14.76 3.90
N LYS A 104 -15.63 13.47 3.76
CA LYS A 104 -14.37 12.89 4.24
C LYS A 104 -13.76 12.00 3.15
N PRO A 105 -12.48 12.20 2.76
CA PRO A 105 -11.78 11.23 1.92
C PRO A 105 -11.64 9.92 2.67
N ASP A 106 -12.12 8.83 2.08
CA ASP A 106 -11.77 7.49 2.53
C ASP A 106 -10.33 7.22 2.11
N PHE A 107 -9.55 6.70 3.04
CA PHE A 107 -8.14 6.41 2.83
C PHE A 107 -7.79 5.08 3.50
N PRO A 108 -8.45 3.99 3.05
CA PRO A 108 -8.28 2.68 3.65
C PRO A 108 -6.85 2.17 3.47
N PHE A 109 -6.52 1.17 4.27
CA PHE A 109 -5.39 0.31 3.92
C PHE A 109 -5.87 -0.76 2.93
N ILE A 110 -5.10 -0.98 1.88
CA ILE A 110 -5.23 -2.14 1.00
C ILE A 110 -4.17 -3.15 1.40
N LEU A 111 -4.63 -4.36 1.74
CA LEU A 111 -3.80 -5.49 2.13
C LEU A 111 -3.62 -6.38 0.92
N LEU A 112 -2.39 -6.76 0.61
CA LEU A 112 -2.05 -7.64 -0.51
C LEU A 112 -1.35 -8.87 0.04
N LYS A 113 -1.82 -10.06 -0.34
CA LYS A 113 -1.12 -11.32 -0.13
C LYS A 113 -0.63 -11.84 -1.48
N PRO A 114 0.61 -11.49 -1.90
CA PRO A 114 1.05 -11.76 -3.27
C PRO A 114 1.03 -13.25 -3.61
N THR A 115 1.50 -14.11 -2.69
CA THR A 115 1.57 -15.57 -2.94
C THR A 115 0.19 -16.21 -3.06
N GLU A 116 -0.75 -15.80 -2.20
CA GLU A 116 -2.15 -16.29 -2.24
C GLU A 116 -2.96 -15.67 -3.39
N GLN A 117 -2.42 -14.65 -4.07
CA GLN A 117 -3.09 -13.90 -5.14
C GLN A 117 -4.40 -13.26 -4.64
N LEU A 118 -4.35 -12.68 -3.43
CA LEU A 118 -5.49 -12.04 -2.78
C LEU A 118 -5.19 -10.58 -2.40
N PHE A 119 -6.25 -9.78 -2.33
CA PHE A 119 -6.24 -8.48 -1.68
C PHE A 119 -7.48 -8.26 -0.81
N GLY A 120 -7.38 -7.38 0.17
CA GLY A 120 -8.46 -6.99 1.06
C GLY A 120 -8.34 -5.54 1.49
N PHE A 121 -9.30 -5.08 2.29
CA PHE A 121 -9.31 -3.70 2.79
C PHE A 121 -9.45 -3.69 4.31
N LEU A 122 -8.79 -2.72 4.92
CA LEU A 122 -9.06 -2.30 6.28
C LEU A 122 -9.53 -0.85 6.24
N GLU A 123 -10.76 -0.63 6.72
CA GLU A 123 -11.39 0.68 6.66
C GLU A 123 -10.64 1.71 7.52
N TRP A 124 -10.35 2.84 6.89
CA TRP A 124 -9.73 3.98 7.52
C TRP A 124 -10.09 5.26 6.79
N ASN A 125 -10.09 6.36 7.53
CA ASN A 125 -10.17 7.70 6.96
C ASN A 125 -8.76 8.26 6.69
N PHE A 126 -8.67 9.54 6.35
CA PHE A 126 -7.40 10.22 6.08
C PHE A 126 -6.36 10.16 7.22
N THR A 127 -6.74 9.83 8.45
CA THR A 127 -5.77 9.72 9.56
C THR A 127 -4.85 8.51 9.41
N SER A 128 -5.10 7.61 8.44
CA SER A 128 -4.25 6.45 8.15
C SER A 128 -2.80 6.83 7.85
N ILE A 129 -2.53 8.06 7.41
CA ILE A 129 -1.17 8.59 7.23
C ILE A 129 -0.37 8.61 8.54
N TYR A 130 -1.04 8.72 9.69
CA TYR A 130 -0.40 8.75 11.02
C TYR A 130 -0.20 7.36 11.63
N TYR A 131 -0.71 6.31 10.98
CA TYR A 131 -0.70 4.94 11.49
C TYR A 131 0.06 3.99 10.59
N GLY A 132 0.64 2.96 11.20
CA GLY A 132 1.17 1.81 10.51
C GLY A 132 0.89 0.55 11.32
N PHE A 133 1.49 -0.56 10.89
CA PHE A 133 1.26 -1.88 11.47
C PHE A 133 2.55 -2.56 11.88
N GLU A 134 2.43 -3.44 12.85
CA GLU A 134 3.44 -4.42 13.23
C GLU A 134 2.76 -5.76 13.40
N GLU A 135 3.38 -6.83 12.92
CA GLU A 135 2.85 -8.16 13.09
C GLU A 135 3.31 -8.73 14.42
N ILE A 136 2.35 -9.11 15.28
CA ILE A 136 2.63 -9.68 16.60
C ILE A 136 2.64 -11.21 16.58
N GLU A 137 1.81 -11.80 15.73
CA GLU A 137 1.79 -13.22 15.42
C GLU A 137 1.13 -13.42 14.05
N LYS A 138 1.26 -14.62 13.48
CA LYS A 138 0.64 -14.93 12.19
C LYS A 138 -0.88 -14.68 12.26
N GLY A 139 -1.38 -13.86 11.35
CA GLY A 139 -2.77 -13.46 11.26
C GLY A 139 -3.13 -12.23 12.08
N LYS A 140 -2.24 -11.68 12.92
CA LYS A 140 -2.57 -10.55 13.79
C LYS A 140 -1.59 -9.39 13.69
N LEU A 141 -2.16 -8.21 13.46
CA LEU A 141 -1.43 -6.95 13.40
C LEU A 141 -1.79 -6.08 14.58
N VAL A 142 -0.81 -5.33 15.10
CA VAL A 142 -1.04 -4.24 16.05
C VAL A 142 -0.87 -2.91 15.34
N VAL A 143 -1.79 -1.98 15.58
CA VAL A 143 -1.72 -0.60 15.08
C VAL A 143 -0.68 0.18 15.89
N LYS A 144 0.22 0.88 15.19
CA LYS A 144 1.22 1.78 15.79
C LYS A 144 1.16 3.19 15.20
N GLU A 145 1.55 4.17 16.00
CA GLU A 145 1.68 5.57 15.56
C GLU A 145 3.01 5.74 14.81
N ILE A 146 2.96 6.36 13.63
CA ILE A 146 4.15 6.75 12.87
C ILE A 146 4.56 8.18 13.24
N TYR A 147 3.59 9.08 13.34
CA TYR A 147 3.80 10.48 13.71
C TYR A 147 2.96 10.85 14.95
N PRO A 148 3.38 10.41 16.15
CA PRO A 148 2.58 10.55 17.38
C PRO A 148 2.31 12.01 17.77
N LYS A 149 3.24 12.92 17.46
CA LYS A 149 3.09 14.36 17.76
C LYS A 149 1.97 15.00 16.95
N ASP A 150 1.87 14.67 15.67
CA ASP A 150 0.85 15.23 14.79
C ASP A 150 -0.53 14.68 15.14
N LEU A 151 -0.58 13.40 15.50
CA LEU A 151 -1.81 12.76 15.93
C LEU A 151 -2.37 13.34 17.24
N ASN A 152 -1.52 13.74 18.19
CA ASN A 152 -1.95 14.41 19.43
C ASN A 152 -2.63 15.76 19.17
N ASN A 153 -2.33 16.41 18.04
CA ASN A 153 -2.96 17.67 17.64
C ASN A 153 -4.34 17.45 16.98
N LEU A 154 -4.67 16.21 16.63
CA LEU A 154 -5.97 15.84 16.09
C LEU A 154 -6.89 15.42 17.24
N SER A 155 -8.03 16.09 17.40
CA SER A 155 -9.06 15.71 18.38
C SER A 155 -9.87 14.48 17.93
N VAL A 156 -9.18 13.39 17.59
CA VAL A 156 -9.75 12.13 17.11
C VAL A 156 -9.36 10.98 18.04
N PRO A 157 -10.22 9.97 18.25
CA PRO A 157 -9.86 8.78 19.02
C PRO A 157 -8.65 8.08 18.39
N LYS A 158 -7.68 7.72 19.24
CA LYS A 158 -6.51 6.96 18.81
C LYS A 158 -6.87 5.48 18.66
N ARG A 159 -6.36 4.87 17.59
CA ARG A 159 -6.46 3.43 17.32
C ARG A 159 -5.20 2.65 17.69
N THR A 160 -4.24 3.30 18.35
CA THR A 160 -2.97 2.70 18.78
C THR A 160 -3.22 1.48 19.66
N SER A 161 -2.45 0.41 19.43
CA SER A 161 -2.60 -0.88 20.11
C SER A 161 -3.89 -1.65 19.79
N GLU A 162 -4.72 -1.17 18.87
CA GLU A 162 -5.79 -1.98 18.29
C GLU A 162 -5.20 -3.21 17.58
N ILE A 163 -5.79 -4.37 17.82
CA ILE A 163 -5.40 -5.63 17.20
C ILE A 163 -6.33 -5.90 16.02
N ILE A 164 -5.76 -6.03 14.83
CA ILE A 164 -6.46 -6.41 13.62
C ILE A 164 -6.22 -7.89 13.36
N ASP A 165 -7.31 -8.65 13.29
CA ASP A 165 -7.30 -10.07 12.92
C ASP A 165 -7.54 -10.20 11.41
N LEU A 166 -6.53 -10.71 10.69
CA LEU A 166 -6.54 -10.87 9.24
C LEU A 166 -7.55 -11.92 8.76
N ASP A 167 -8.00 -12.82 9.63
CA ASP A 167 -9.02 -13.81 9.29
C ASP A 167 -10.41 -13.17 9.16
N THR A 168 -10.60 -11.95 9.69
CA THR A 168 -11.84 -11.18 9.56
C THR A 168 -11.93 -10.37 8.26
N ILE A 169 -10.83 -10.28 7.52
CA ILE A 169 -10.76 -9.50 6.28
C ILE A 169 -11.47 -10.26 5.16
N VAL A 170 -12.35 -9.57 4.44
CA VAL A 170 -12.92 -10.08 3.19
C VAL A 170 -11.85 -9.99 2.10
N TRP A 171 -11.44 -11.14 1.59
CA TRP A 171 -10.40 -11.26 0.56
C TRP A 171 -11.00 -11.40 -0.84
N PHE A 172 -10.37 -10.75 -1.82
CA PHE A 172 -10.73 -10.72 -3.24
C PHE A 172 -9.57 -11.23 -4.09
N ASP A 173 -9.87 -11.88 -5.22
CA ASP A 173 -8.85 -12.31 -6.20
C ASP A 173 -8.10 -11.10 -6.79
N ILE A 174 -6.76 -11.13 -6.74
CA ILE A 174 -5.85 -10.09 -7.23
C ILE A 174 -6.07 -9.70 -8.70
N LYS A 175 -6.70 -10.56 -9.53
CA LYS A 175 -7.12 -10.21 -10.89
C LYS A 175 -8.08 -9.02 -10.92
N ASN A 176 -8.81 -8.80 -9.84
CA ASN A 176 -9.72 -7.67 -9.67
C ASN A 176 -9.05 -6.43 -9.04
N LEU A 177 -7.73 -6.43 -8.86
CA LEU A 177 -7.01 -5.31 -8.22
C LEU A 177 -7.21 -3.99 -8.98
N ASP A 178 -7.30 -4.01 -10.32
CA ASP A 178 -7.58 -2.79 -11.10
C ASP A 178 -9.00 -2.24 -10.85
N LYS A 179 -9.89 -3.02 -10.22
CA LYS A 179 -11.23 -2.61 -9.77
C LYS A 179 -11.30 -2.34 -8.26
N ALA A 180 -10.16 -2.29 -7.56
CA ALA A 180 -10.12 -2.18 -6.10
C ALA A 180 -10.92 -0.98 -5.55
N LEU A 181 -10.89 0.18 -6.24
CA LEU A 181 -11.66 1.34 -5.81
C LEU A 181 -13.19 1.12 -5.89
N GLU A 182 -13.65 0.51 -6.98
CA GLU A 182 -15.07 0.17 -7.18
C GLU A 182 -15.54 -0.84 -6.13
N ILE A 183 -14.72 -1.88 -5.91
CA ILE A 183 -15.00 -2.91 -4.89
C ILE A 183 -15.08 -2.26 -3.52
N TYR A 184 -14.07 -1.47 -3.12
CA TYR A 184 -14.07 -0.77 -1.85
C TYR A 184 -15.37 0.03 -1.64
N HIS A 185 -15.77 0.85 -2.62
CA HIS A 185 -16.99 1.66 -2.51
C HIS A 185 -18.30 0.85 -2.47
N ARG A 186 -18.30 -0.38 -2.97
CA ARG A 186 -19.47 -1.26 -2.92
C ARG A 186 -19.62 -1.92 -1.55
N GLU A 187 -18.51 -2.33 -0.94
CA GLU A 187 -18.50 -3.07 0.32
C GLU A 187 -18.61 -2.14 1.55
N THR A 188 -18.18 -0.88 1.47
CA THR A 188 -18.21 0.09 2.59
C THR A 188 -19.41 1.05 2.56
N LYS A 189 -20.63 0.53 2.38
CA LYS A 189 -21.87 1.32 2.38
C LYS A 189 -22.50 1.49 3.76
#